data_AF-A0A920HX26-F1
#
_entry.id   AF-A0A920HX26-F1
#
_cell.length_a   1.000
_cell.length_b   1.000
_cell.length_c   1.000
_cell.angle_alpha   90.00
_cell.angle_beta   90.00
_cell.angle_gamma   90.00
#
_symmetry.space_group_name_H-M   'P 1'
#
loop_
_entity.id
_entity.type
_entity.pdbx_description
1 polymer ?
#
loop_
_entity_poly.entity_id
_entity_poly.type
_entity_poly.pdbx_seq_one_letter_code
_entity_poly.pdbx_strand_id
1 'polypeptide(L)'
;MKKPTDTKSSVVKINAYNVFDIKSVFQDISTISGSGLVTDFIADSVLYDRVLSGFSPADQLSVTGGGSGTNTATVAGRNFAGKVGLTTDSVISYNSNDFADPVYNRVTGISNDGKTLTLVEVPDITDVNEGDIITSGTTSGVFRVRVPLISNIDDAGLYTRLPRRNISNLNSSNSNLIITTQVTGKSSSSNSLSLTSQDALDASAGITSAFLNHLMLKNIQ
;
A
#
# COMPACT_ATOMS: atom_id res chain seq x y z
N MET A 1 -50.92 33.34 11.81
CA MET A 1 -49.69 33.26 10.99
C MET A 1 -48.76 32.25 11.65
N LYS A 2 -48.55 31.06 11.07
CA LYS A 2 -47.77 29.97 11.68
C LYS A 2 -46.28 30.24 11.42
N LYS A 3 -45.47 30.33 12.48
CA LYS A 3 -44.01 30.54 12.38
C LYS A 3 -43.37 29.33 11.66
N PRO A 4 -42.53 29.51 10.64
CA PRO A 4 -41.84 28.39 10.00
C PRO A 4 -40.92 27.72 11.02
N THR A 5 -40.93 26.39 11.06
CA THR A 5 -40.03 25.60 11.90
C THR A 5 -38.63 25.69 11.33
N ASP A 6 -37.72 26.28 12.10
CA ASP A 6 -36.30 26.40 11.76
C ASP A 6 -35.67 24.99 11.76
N THR A 7 -35.27 24.49 10.58
CA THR A 7 -34.66 23.17 10.46
C THR A 7 -33.17 23.30 10.73
N LYS A 8 -32.76 23.06 11.97
CA LYS A 8 -31.34 23.08 12.34
C LYS A 8 -30.67 21.81 11.84
N SER A 9 -29.87 21.92 10.80
CA SER A 9 -28.96 20.85 10.37
C SER A 9 -27.71 20.87 11.24
N SER A 10 -27.33 19.72 11.80
CA SER A 10 -26.05 19.51 12.46
C SER A 10 -25.28 18.38 11.79
N VAL A 11 -23.96 18.52 11.75
CA VAL A 11 -23.08 17.46 11.25
C VAL A 11 -22.96 16.39 12.32
N VAL A 12 -23.42 15.18 12.02
CA VAL A 12 -23.37 14.03 12.93
C VAL A 12 -22.02 13.31 12.83
N LYS A 13 -21.43 13.25 11.63
CA LYS A 13 -20.16 12.58 11.36
C LYS A 13 -19.43 13.24 10.19
N ILE A 14 -18.11 13.29 10.26
CA ILE A 14 -17.23 13.60 9.13
C ILE A 14 -16.34 12.39 8.93
N ASN A 15 -16.41 11.76 7.75
CA ASN A 15 -15.43 10.76 7.33
C ASN A 15 -14.33 11.49 6.55
N ALA A 16 -13.13 11.53 7.11
CA ALA A 16 -11.96 12.07 6.44
C ALA A 16 -11.02 10.92 6.09
N TYR A 17 -10.71 10.80 4.81
CA TYR A 17 -9.72 9.83 4.31
C TYR A 17 -8.38 10.52 4.13
N ASN A 18 -7.31 9.79 4.38
CA ASN A 18 -5.94 10.24 4.20
C ASN A 18 -5.09 9.10 3.63
N VAL A 19 -3.78 9.35 3.51
CA VAL A 19 -2.84 8.37 2.93
C VAL A 19 -2.94 7.01 3.65
N PHE A 20 -3.16 6.98 4.96
CA PHE A 20 -3.23 5.75 5.76
C PHE A 20 -4.35 4.79 5.33
N ASP A 21 -5.36 5.29 4.61
CA ASP A 21 -6.50 4.54 4.13
C ASP A 21 -6.27 3.91 2.74
N ILE A 22 -5.15 4.23 2.08
CA ILE A 22 -4.78 3.64 0.77
C ILE A 22 -4.14 2.27 1.00
N LYS A 23 -4.92 1.19 0.91
CA LYS A 23 -4.41 -0.19 1.13
C LYS A 23 -3.94 -0.85 -0.16
N SER A 24 -4.50 -0.47 -1.29
CA SER A 24 -4.14 -0.96 -2.61
C SER A 24 -4.46 0.08 -3.68
N VAL A 25 -3.85 -0.09 -4.84
CA VAL A 25 -4.16 0.66 -6.06
C VAL A 25 -4.66 -0.31 -7.11
N PHE A 26 -5.68 0.11 -7.85
CA PHE A 26 -6.30 -0.68 -8.88
C PHE A 26 -6.58 0.20 -10.10
N GLN A 27 -6.22 -0.30 -11.27
CA GLN A 27 -6.52 0.30 -12.57
C GLN A 27 -7.34 -0.70 -13.38
N ASP A 28 -8.58 -0.32 -13.66
CA ASP A 28 -9.51 -1.09 -14.50
C ASP A 28 -9.30 -0.74 -15.98
N ILE A 29 -8.76 -1.69 -16.74
CA ILE A 29 -8.51 -1.56 -18.18
C ILE A 29 -9.79 -1.35 -18.98
N SER A 30 -10.89 -1.98 -18.58
CA SER A 30 -12.14 -1.99 -19.32
C SER A 30 -12.78 -0.59 -19.41
N THR A 31 -12.40 0.30 -18.48
CA THR A 31 -12.85 1.69 -18.44
C THR A 31 -12.00 2.65 -19.29
N ILE A 32 -10.84 2.21 -19.79
CA ILE A 32 -9.89 3.05 -20.54
C ILE A 32 -9.88 2.66 -22.01
N SER A 33 -10.83 3.22 -22.76
CA SER A 33 -10.96 3.02 -24.21
C SER A 33 -9.70 3.45 -24.98
N GLY A 34 -9.21 2.59 -25.87
CA GLY A 34 -8.08 2.91 -26.76
C GLY A 34 -6.70 2.90 -26.09
N SER A 35 -6.56 2.37 -24.87
CA SER A 35 -5.29 2.34 -24.14
C SER A 35 -4.25 1.35 -24.69
N GLY A 36 -4.67 0.31 -25.40
CA GLY A 36 -3.78 -0.77 -25.87
C GLY A 36 -3.19 -1.63 -24.75
N LEU A 37 -3.59 -1.40 -23.50
CA LEU A 37 -3.26 -2.21 -22.34
C LEU A 37 -4.13 -3.48 -22.33
N VAL A 38 -3.58 -4.60 -21.87
CA VAL A 38 -4.21 -5.94 -22.02
C VAL A 38 -4.71 -6.54 -20.70
N THR A 39 -4.30 -5.99 -19.56
CA THR A 39 -4.62 -6.49 -18.22
C THR A 39 -4.82 -5.34 -17.24
N ASP A 40 -5.63 -5.56 -16.21
CA ASP A 40 -5.72 -4.67 -15.06
C ASP A 40 -4.39 -4.60 -14.32
N PHE A 41 -4.14 -3.46 -13.67
CA PHE A 41 -3.05 -3.33 -12.71
C PHE A 41 -3.64 -3.35 -11.29
N ILE A 42 -3.10 -4.22 -10.43
CA ILE A 42 -3.42 -4.28 -9.01
C ILE A 42 -2.11 -4.36 -8.23
N ALA A 43 -2.00 -3.56 -7.18
CA ALA A 43 -0.87 -3.62 -6.25
C ALA A 43 -1.30 -3.21 -4.85
N ASP A 44 -0.82 -3.95 -3.86
CA ASP A 44 -1.02 -3.61 -2.45
C ASP A 44 0.03 -2.63 -1.97
N SER A 45 -0.35 -1.81 -0.99
CA SER A 45 0.56 -0.85 -0.36
C SER A 45 1.39 -1.55 0.72
N VAL A 46 2.69 -1.27 0.73
CA VAL A 46 3.56 -1.68 1.84
C VAL A 46 3.20 -0.89 3.09
N LEU A 47 3.03 -1.58 4.22
CA LEU A 47 2.66 -0.97 5.49
C LEU A 47 3.86 -0.80 6.42
N TYR A 48 4.09 0.42 6.88
CA TYR A 48 5.18 0.81 7.75
C TYR A 48 4.72 1.07 9.18
N ASP A 49 5.65 0.94 10.12
CA ASP A 49 5.42 1.23 11.53
C ASP A 49 5.20 2.71 11.80
N ARG A 50 4.12 3.00 12.52
CA ARG A 50 3.85 4.33 13.05
C ARG A 50 3.42 4.26 14.51
N VAL A 51 3.99 5.13 15.33
CA VAL A 51 3.56 5.35 16.71
C VAL A 51 2.38 6.32 16.72
N LEU A 52 1.31 5.99 17.44
CA LEU A 52 0.15 6.86 17.58
C LEU A 52 0.47 8.13 18.35
N SER A 53 -0.21 9.22 18.00
CA SER A 53 -0.09 10.47 18.77
C SER A 53 -0.56 10.26 20.20
N GLY A 54 0.23 10.69 21.18
CA GLY A 54 -0.06 10.48 22.61
C GLY A 54 0.31 9.08 23.13
N PHE A 55 0.95 8.24 22.32
CA PHE A 55 1.53 6.95 22.72
C PHE A 55 3.05 7.00 22.69
N SER A 56 3.68 6.12 23.46
CA SER A 56 5.13 5.90 23.48
C SER A 56 5.50 4.66 22.66
N PRO A 57 6.68 4.63 22.02
CA PRO A 57 7.21 3.42 21.39
C PRO A 57 7.29 2.20 22.32
N ALA A 58 7.33 2.40 23.64
CA ALA A 58 7.43 1.35 24.65
C ALA A 58 6.07 0.92 25.25
N ASP A 59 4.96 1.58 24.88
CA ASP A 59 3.63 1.23 25.39
C ASP A 59 3.29 -0.22 25.02
N GLN A 60 2.75 -0.95 25.99
CA GLN A 60 2.36 -2.36 25.83
C GLN A 60 0.87 -2.47 25.51
N LEU A 61 0.56 -3.15 24.41
CA LEU A 61 -0.78 -3.55 24.04
C LEU A 61 -1.07 -4.91 24.66
N SER A 62 -2.02 -4.95 25.58
CA SER A 62 -2.57 -6.19 26.13
C SER A 62 -3.69 -6.65 25.21
N VAL A 63 -3.51 -7.79 24.54
CA VAL A 63 -4.49 -8.41 23.65
C VAL A 63 -5.05 -9.67 24.30
N THR A 64 -6.37 -9.74 24.43
CA THR A 64 -7.07 -10.87 25.05
C THR A 64 -7.97 -11.55 24.04
N GLY A 65 -7.82 -12.87 23.94
CA GLY A 65 -8.61 -13.74 23.08
C GLY A 65 -10.07 -13.78 23.50
N GLY A 66 -10.97 -13.52 22.55
CA GLY A 66 -12.43 -13.56 22.78
C GLY A 66 -13.07 -14.94 22.57
N GLY A 67 -12.29 -15.94 22.18
CA GLY A 67 -12.77 -17.30 21.87
C GLY A 67 -13.52 -17.44 20.53
N SER A 68 -14.00 -16.35 19.93
CA SER A 68 -14.69 -16.39 18.63
C SER A 68 -14.45 -15.14 17.79
N GLY A 69 -13.67 -15.28 16.73
CA GLY A 69 -13.53 -14.35 15.59
C GLY A 69 -13.02 -12.93 15.89
N THR A 70 -12.84 -12.57 17.16
CA THR A 70 -12.41 -11.24 17.58
C THR A 70 -11.54 -11.30 18.83
N ASN A 71 -10.60 -10.36 18.91
CA ASN A 71 -9.82 -10.07 20.11
C ASN A 71 -10.17 -8.69 20.66
N THR A 72 -9.94 -8.52 21.95
CA THR A 72 -10.00 -7.19 22.60
C THR A 72 -8.60 -6.73 22.95
N ALA A 73 -8.31 -5.45 22.76
CA ALA A 73 -6.99 -4.92 23.08
C ALA A 73 -7.05 -3.59 23.83
N THR A 74 -6.17 -3.44 24.82
CA THR A 74 -6.10 -2.25 25.68
C THR A 74 -4.65 -1.84 25.93
N VAL A 75 -4.43 -0.55 26.20
CA VAL A 75 -3.12 -0.03 26.63
C VAL A 75 -3.32 0.74 27.92
N ALA A 76 -2.60 0.35 28.97
CA ALA A 76 -2.72 0.95 30.29
C ALA A 76 -2.44 2.46 30.25
N GLY A 77 -3.33 3.26 30.83
CA GLY A 77 -3.18 4.72 30.91
C GLY A 77 -3.35 5.48 29.58
N ARG A 78 -3.62 4.80 28.46
CA ARG A 78 -3.82 5.43 27.15
C ARG A 78 -5.28 5.46 26.74
N ASN A 79 -5.58 6.16 25.65
CA ASN A 79 -6.90 6.24 25.04
C ASN A 79 -6.74 6.26 23.52
N PHE A 80 -7.50 5.42 22.82
CA PHE A 80 -7.55 5.34 21.36
C PHE A 80 -8.60 6.29 20.75
N ALA A 81 -9.51 6.84 21.57
CA ALA A 81 -10.40 7.92 21.15
C ALA A 81 -9.65 9.26 21.08
N GLY A 82 -10.21 10.21 20.34
CA GLY A 82 -9.70 11.58 20.26
C GLY A 82 -8.61 11.78 19.20
N LYS A 83 -8.96 11.68 17.92
CA LYS A 83 -8.12 12.02 16.74
C LYS A 83 -6.63 11.63 16.87
N VAL A 84 -6.33 10.47 17.45
CA VAL A 84 -4.95 9.96 17.59
C VAL A 84 -4.38 9.37 16.29
N GLY A 85 -5.20 9.33 15.23
CA GLY A 85 -4.84 8.78 13.93
C GLY A 85 -5.14 7.29 13.76
N LEU A 86 -5.93 6.69 14.68
CA LEU A 86 -6.47 5.34 14.56
C LEU A 86 -7.94 5.39 14.13
N THR A 87 -8.31 4.56 13.17
CA THR A 87 -9.68 4.40 12.65
C THR A 87 -10.10 2.94 12.71
N THR A 88 -11.41 2.69 12.61
CA THR A 88 -11.87 1.39 12.14
C THR A 88 -11.27 1.16 10.74
N ASP A 89 -10.77 -0.05 10.48
CA ASP A 89 -9.93 -0.46 9.34
C ASP A 89 -8.43 -0.15 9.41
N SER A 90 -7.97 0.51 10.48
CA SER A 90 -6.52 0.55 10.76
C SER A 90 -5.99 -0.86 11.06
N VAL A 91 -4.83 -1.20 10.50
CA VAL A 91 -4.10 -2.42 10.84
C VAL A 91 -3.09 -2.07 11.94
N ILE A 92 -3.02 -2.90 12.97
CA ILE A 92 -1.99 -2.79 14.01
C ILE A 92 -1.11 -4.02 13.97
N SER A 93 0.14 -3.86 14.39
CA SER A 93 1.04 -4.98 14.62
C SER A 93 1.50 -5.02 16.06
N TYR A 94 1.67 -6.22 16.59
CA TYR A 94 2.27 -6.46 17.90
C TYR A 94 2.99 -7.81 17.87
N ASN A 95 3.93 -8.02 18.78
CA ASN A 95 4.58 -9.33 18.93
C ASN A 95 3.77 -10.16 19.92
N SER A 96 3.53 -11.43 19.59
CA SER A 96 3.09 -12.44 20.56
C SER A 96 4.22 -13.42 20.83
N ASN A 97 4.17 -14.11 21.98
CA ASN A 97 5.07 -15.24 22.24
C ASN A 97 4.62 -16.52 21.52
N ASP A 98 3.40 -16.53 20.98
CA ASP A 98 2.80 -17.70 20.31
C ASP A 98 3.27 -17.84 18.85
N PHE A 99 3.79 -16.76 18.26
CA PHE A 99 4.12 -16.66 16.84
C PHE A 99 5.52 -16.09 16.64
N ALA A 100 6.20 -16.53 15.58
CA ALA A 100 7.52 -16.02 15.23
C ALA A 100 7.46 -14.66 14.51
N ASP A 101 6.49 -14.52 13.62
CA ASP A 101 6.24 -13.28 12.88
C ASP A 101 5.40 -12.30 13.72
N PRO A 102 5.52 -10.98 13.46
CA PRO A 102 4.67 -10.00 14.10
C PRO A 102 3.20 -10.26 13.73
N VAL A 103 2.32 -10.22 14.74
CA VAL A 103 0.88 -10.42 14.55
C VAL A 103 0.26 -9.13 14.05
N TYR A 104 -0.42 -9.20 12.91
CA TYR A 104 -1.18 -8.11 12.32
C TYR A 104 -2.66 -8.39 12.51
N ASN A 105 -3.39 -7.44 13.09
CA ASN A 105 -4.84 -7.54 13.15
C ASN A 105 -5.47 -6.21 12.74
N ARG A 106 -6.67 -6.27 12.16
CA ARG A 106 -7.42 -5.07 11.76
C ARG A 106 -8.36 -4.64 12.87
N VAL A 107 -8.39 -3.34 13.14
CA VAL A 107 -9.32 -2.73 14.10
C VAL A 107 -10.71 -2.63 13.47
N THR A 108 -11.72 -3.27 14.05
CA THR A 108 -13.12 -3.16 13.60
C THR A 108 -13.97 -2.31 14.53
N GLY A 109 -13.50 -2.09 15.76
CA GLY A 109 -14.21 -1.30 16.76
C GLY A 109 -13.26 -0.55 17.67
N ILE A 110 -13.69 0.63 18.09
CA ILE A 110 -13.11 1.41 19.18
C ILE A 110 -14.25 1.71 20.12
N SER A 111 -14.12 1.32 21.40
CA SER A 111 -15.18 1.56 22.40
C SER A 111 -15.48 3.05 22.57
N ASN A 112 -16.67 3.40 23.05
CA ASN A 112 -17.09 4.81 23.19
C ASN A 112 -16.21 5.61 24.16
N ASP A 113 -15.63 4.97 25.16
CA ASP A 113 -14.63 5.56 26.07
C ASP A 113 -13.21 5.58 25.48
N GLY A 114 -13.03 4.93 24.32
CA GLY A 114 -11.79 4.75 23.58
C GLY A 114 -10.74 3.87 24.26
N LYS A 115 -11.12 3.10 25.28
CA LYS A 115 -10.17 2.27 26.04
C LYS A 115 -9.90 0.91 25.43
N THR A 116 -10.81 0.41 24.61
CA THR A 116 -10.77 -0.94 24.08
C THR A 116 -10.89 -0.92 22.56
N LEU A 117 -9.98 -1.65 21.91
CA LEU A 117 -10.08 -2.00 20.49
C LEU A 117 -10.74 -3.37 20.34
N THR A 118 -11.54 -3.52 19.29
CA THR A 118 -11.95 -4.82 18.76
C THR A 118 -11.09 -5.12 17.53
N LEU A 119 -10.45 -6.28 17.53
CA LEU A 119 -9.52 -6.72 16.50
C LEU A 119 -10.06 -7.95 15.78
N VAL A 120 -9.79 -8.08 14.48
CA VAL A 120 -10.08 -9.25 13.65
C VAL A 120 -8.85 -9.69 12.87
N GLU A 121 -8.90 -10.93 12.40
CA GLU A 121 -7.87 -11.52 11.55
C GLU A 121 -7.67 -10.74 10.24
N VAL A 122 -6.46 -10.86 9.70
CA VAL A 122 -6.09 -10.46 8.33
C VAL A 122 -5.43 -11.65 7.65
N PRO A 123 -5.22 -11.64 6.32
CA PRO A 123 -4.51 -12.72 5.66
C PRO A 123 -3.08 -12.90 6.17
N ASP A 124 -2.65 -14.15 6.29
CA ASP A 124 -1.27 -14.49 6.59
C ASP A 124 -0.40 -14.34 5.35
N ILE A 125 0.75 -13.70 5.53
CA ILE A 125 1.73 -13.53 4.47
C ILE A 125 3.05 -14.06 5.02
N THR A 126 3.52 -15.17 4.45
CA THR A 126 4.76 -15.84 4.85
C THR A 126 5.93 -14.85 4.88
N ASP A 127 6.71 -14.88 5.97
CA ASP A 127 7.86 -14.01 6.23
C ASP A 127 7.52 -12.51 6.39
N VAL A 128 6.24 -12.15 6.50
CA VAL A 128 5.77 -10.77 6.66
C VAL A 128 4.92 -10.59 7.91
N ASN A 129 3.88 -11.39 8.08
CA ASN A 129 2.99 -11.31 9.24
C ASN A 129 2.28 -12.62 9.53
N GLU A 130 1.97 -12.79 10.82
CA GLU A 130 0.91 -13.65 11.31
C GLU A 130 -0.40 -12.84 11.33
N GLY A 131 -1.47 -13.33 10.73
CA GLY A 131 -2.75 -12.64 10.61
C GLY A 131 -3.81 -13.13 11.60
N ASP A 132 -3.58 -14.29 12.21
CA ASP A 132 -4.51 -14.92 13.13
C ASP A 132 -4.82 -14.09 14.39
N ILE A 133 -5.96 -14.41 14.99
CA ILE A 133 -6.32 -13.94 16.33
C ILE A 133 -5.94 -15.00 17.39
N ILE A 134 -5.48 -14.52 18.53
CA ILE A 134 -5.24 -15.36 19.71
C ILE A 134 -6.56 -16.01 20.17
N THR A 135 -6.61 -17.34 20.20
CA THR A 135 -7.84 -18.09 20.47
C THR A 135 -8.26 -18.03 21.95
N SER A 136 -7.30 -17.96 22.87
CA SER A 136 -7.56 -17.88 24.32
C SER A 136 -6.39 -17.25 25.08
N GLY A 137 -6.68 -16.71 26.26
CA GLY A 137 -5.67 -16.08 27.12
C GLY A 137 -5.37 -14.63 26.75
N THR A 138 -4.27 -14.12 27.29
CA THR A 138 -3.83 -12.74 27.10
C THR A 138 -2.35 -12.72 26.75
N THR A 139 -1.99 -12.00 25.70
CA THR A 139 -0.60 -11.64 25.37
C THR A 139 -0.40 -10.14 25.56
N SER A 140 0.85 -9.74 25.73
CA SER A 140 1.22 -8.34 25.85
C SER A 140 2.51 -8.07 25.10
N GLY A 141 2.53 -7.02 24.29
CA GLY A 141 3.70 -6.65 23.51
C GLY A 141 3.68 -5.19 23.09
N VAL A 142 4.85 -4.70 22.67
CA VAL A 142 4.92 -3.39 21.99
C VAL A 142 4.09 -3.44 20.72
N PHE A 143 3.36 -2.36 20.44
CA PHE A 143 2.52 -2.29 19.25
C PHE A 143 2.82 -1.07 18.38
N ARG A 144 2.48 -1.20 17.10
CA ARG A 144 2.56 -0.14 16.10
C ARG A 144 1.28 -0.16 15.27
N VAL A 145 0.94 1.00 14.70
CA VAL A 145 -0.08 1.06 13.65
C VAL A 145 0.64 0.92 12.32
N ARG A 146 0.16 0.01 11.49
CA ARG A 146 0.70 -0.29 10.17
C ARG A 146 0.00 0.56 9.13
N VAL A 147 0.74 1.49 8.53
CA VAL A 147 0.20 2.46 7.58
C VAL A 147 1.01 2.53 6.30
N PRO A 148 0.36 2.72 5.14
CA PRO A 148 1.06 3.03 3.90
C PRO A 148 1.83 4.35 4.02
N LEU A 149 2.91 4.45 3.26
CA LEU A 149 3.72 5.66 3.13
C LEU A 149 3.88 6.00 1.66
N ILE A 150 3.49 7.22 1.28
CA ILE A 150 3.93 7.80 0.01
C ILE A 150 5.34 8.32 0.24
N SER A 151 6.31 7.62 -0.34
CA SER A 151 7.72 7.99 -0.31
C SER A 151 8.16 8.45 -1.70
N ASN A 152 9.29 9.16 -1.75
CA ASN A 152 9.92 9.60 -2.99
C ASN A 152 8.99 10.37 -3.93
N ILE A 153 8.02 11.16 -3.44
CA ILE A 153 7.07 11.84 -4.34
C ILE A 153 7.76 12.75 -5.37
N ASP A 154 8.92 13.27 -5.01
CA ASP A 154 9.75 14.08 -5.88
C ASP A 154 10.61 13.26 -6.86
N ASP A 155 10.88 11.97 -6.60
CA ASP A 155 11.74 11.13 -7.45
C ASP A 155 11.00 9.92 -8.06
N ALA A 156 9.73 9.72 -7.68
CA ALA A 156 8.87 8.62 -8.10
C ALA A 156 8.16 9.00 -9.40
N GLY A 157 8.88 8.90 -10.51
CA GLY A 157 8.28 9.00 -11.83
C GLY A 157 9.29 9.29 -12.92
N LEU A 158 8.92 8.97 -14.16
CA LEU A 158 9.62 9.44 -15.34
C LEU A 158 9.09 10.83 -15.69
N TYR A 159 9.69 11.86 -15.11
CA TYR A 159 9.37 13.24 -15.43
C TYR A 159 10.64 13.97 -15.85
N THR A 160 10.48 14.99 -16.69
CA THR A 160 11.56 15.91 -17.05
C THR A 160 11.16 17.31 -16.62
N ARG A 161 12.09 18.04 -15.99
CA ARG A 161 11.82 19.42 -15.60
C ARG A 161 11.70 20.28 -16.85
N LEU A 162 10.57 20.96 -17.00
CA LEU A 162 10.38 21.89 -18.10
C LEU A 162 11.30 23.11 -17.94
N PRO A 163 11.87 23.63 -19.04
CA PRO A 163 12.87 24.70 -18.97
C PRO A 163 12.29 26.06 -18.53
N ARG A 164 10.96 26.24 -18.56
CA ARG A 164 10.26 27.47 -18.19
C ARG A 164 8.94 27.16 -17.49
N ARG A 165 8.46 28.10 -16.67
CA ARG A 165 7.09 28.08 -16.14
C ARG A 165 6.09 28.53 -17.21
N ASN A 166 4.83 28.09 -17.12
CA ASN A 166 3.73 28.46 -18.02
C ASN A 166 3.94 28.05 -19.49
N ILE A 167 4.31 26.79 -19.72
CA ILE A 167 4.35 26.23 -21.07
C ILE A 167 2.94 25.74 -21.44
N SER A 168 2.32 26.37 -22.43
CA SER A 168 0.99 26.01 -22.92
C SER A 168 1.01 24.90 -23.98
N ASN A 169 2.18 24.60 -24.55
CA ASN A 169 2.34 23.58 -25.57
C ASN A 169 3.71 22.89 -25.45
N LEU A 170 3.71 21.56 -25.44
CA LEU A 170 4.89 20.70 -25.38
C LEU A 170 4.80 19.69 -26.52
N ASN A 171 5.78 19.70 -27.42
CA ASN A 171 5.90 18.67 -28.45
C ASN A 171 6.85 17.58 -27.97
N SER A 172 6.33 16.37 -27.74
CA SER A 172 7.08 15.18 -27.31
C SER A 172 7.22 14.12 -28.41
N SER A 173 6.86 14.42 -29.67
CA SER A 173 6.82 13.41 -30.75
C SER A 173 8.16 12.75 -31.05
N ASN A 174 9.29 13.39 -30.70
CA ASN A 174 10.64 12.86 -30.87
C ASN A 174 11.35 12.56 -29.53
N SER A 175 10.61 12.51 -28.42
CA SER A 175 11.18 12.16 -27.12
C SER A 175 11.45 10.66 -27.06
N ASN A 176 12.68 10.27 -26.71
CA ASN A 176 13.06 8.87 -26.56
C ASN A 176 13.21 8.52 -25.08
N LEU A 177 12.60 7.41 -24.65
CA LEU A 177 12.93 6.75 -23.38
C LEU A 177 13.86 5.58 -23.68
N ILE A 178 15.10 5.66 -23.20
CA ILE A 178 16.10 4.60 -23.39
C ILE A 178 16.08 3.71 -22.15
N ILE A 179 15.70 2.44 -22.32
CA ILE A 179 15.77 1.41 -21.29
C ILE A 179 16.92 0.47 -21.66
N THR A 180 17.87 0.29 -20.74
CA THR A 180 18.97 -0.66 -20.93
C THR A 180 18.75 -1.86 -20.01
N THR A 181 18.63 -3.04 -20.59
CA THR A 181 18.45 -4.30 -19.88
C THR A 181 19.31 -5.37 -20.54
N GLN A 182 19.79 -6.32 -19.75
CA GLN A 182 20.53 -7.47 -20.24
C GLN A 182 19.56 -8.63 -20.48
N VAL A 183 19.40 -9.04 -21.73
CA VAL A 183 18.64 -10.25 -22.08
C VAL A 183 19.56 -11.46 -21.95
N THR A 184 19.23 -12.37 -21.03
CA THR A 184 19.98 -13.63 -20.80
C THR A 184 19.17 -14.86 -21.25
N GLY A 185 19.82 -16.03 -21.40
CA GLY A 185 19.12 -17.29 -21.66
C GLY A 185 18.68 -17.50 -23.11
N LYS A 186 19.15 -16.68 -24.05
CA LYS A 186 18.94 -16.86 -25.49
C LYS A 186 20.12 -17.57 -26.12
N SER A 187 19.85 -18.53 -27.00
CA SER A 187 20.85 -19.26 -27.77
C SER A 187 20.74 -18.92 -29.25
N SER A 188 21.87 -18.85 -29.94
CA SER A 188 21.90 -18.72 -31.39
C SER A 188 21.62 -20.06 -32.05
N SER A 189 20.74 -20.07 -33.05
CA SER A 189 20.50 -21.23 -33.92
C SER A 189 20.70 -20.81 -35.37
N SER A 190 21.39 -21.64 -36.16
CA SER A 190 21.65 -21.37 -37.59
C SER A 190 22.25 -19.98 -37.85
N ASN A 191 23.29 -19.60 -37.10
CA ASN A 191 23.94 -18.28 -37.19
C ASN A 191 23.02 -17.08 -36.94
N SER A 192 21.84 -17.29 -36.36
CA SER A 192 20.86 -16.25 -36.03
C SER A 192 20.52 -16.28 -34.55
N LEU A 193 20.31 -15.09 -33.98
CA LEU A 193 19.81 -14.88 -32.63
C LEU A 193 18.59 -13.96 -32.73
N SER A 194 17.41 -14.46 -32.39
CA SER A 194 16.18 -13.67 -32.39
C SER A 194 15.95 -13.05 -31.03
N LEU A 195 15.73 -11.73 -31.02
CA LEU A 195 15.35 -10.96 -29.84
C LEU A 195 14.08 -10.19 -30.17
N THR A 196 13.08 -10.30 -29.30
CA THR A 196 11.86 -9.48 -29.37
C THR A 196 11.83 -8.46 -28.23
N SER A 197 10.97 -7.45 -28.31
CA SER A 197 10.78 -6.53 -27.18
C SER A 197 10.28 -7.27 -25.93
N GLN A 198 9.56 -8.39 -26.10
CA GLN A 198 9.09 -9.23 -25.00
C GLN A 198 10.22 -10.00 -24.27
N ASP A 199 11.39 -10.11 -24.89
CA ASP A 199 12.55 -10.72 -24.26
C ASP A 199 13.24 -9.79 -23.23
N ALA A 200 12.94 -8.49 -23.32
CA ALA A 200 13.53 -7.43 -22.51
C ALA A 200 12.50 -6.74 -21.60
N LEU A 201 11.24 -6.70 -22.03
CA LEU A 201 10.15 -5.94 -21.41
C LEU A 201 8.92 -6.84 -21.28
N ASP A 202 8.17 -6.69 -20.20
CA ASP A 202 6.88 -7.38 -20.05
C ASP A 202 5.92 -6.93 -21.16
N ALA A 203 5.30 -7.89 -21.85
CA ALA A 203 4.30 -7.62 -22.90
C ALA A 203 3.09 -6.84 -22.36
N SER A 204 2.82 -6.93 -21.06
CA SER A 204 1.75 -6.23 -20.36
C SER A 204 2.14 -4.85 -19.84
N ALA A 205 3.41 -4.43 -19.98
CA ALA A 205 3.91 -3.13 -19.51
C ALA A 205 3.38 -1.92 -20.33
N GLY A 206 2.53 -2.16 -21.34
CA GLY A 206 1.99 -1.10 -22.20
C GLY A 206 2.98 -0.48 -23.19
N ILE A 207 4.20 -1.03 -23.29
CA ILE A 207 5.19 -0.62 -24.29
C ILE A 207 4.86 -1.33 -25.61
N THR A 208 4.08 -0.67 -26.45
CA THR A 208 3.57 -1.22 -27.72
C THR A 208 4.59 -1.20 -28.86
N SER A 209 5.71 -0.48 -28.70
CA SER A 209 6.82 -0.48 -29.65
C SER A 209 8.15 -0.13 -28.96
N ALA A 210 9.24 -0.75 -29.40
CA ALA A 210 10.60 -0.47 -28.92
C ALA A 210 11.61 -0.69 -30.05
N PHE A 211 12.65 0.13 -30.10
CA PHE A 211 13.80 -0.08 -30.98
C PHE A 211 14.91 -0.79 -30.20
N LEU A 212 15.33 -1.97 -30.67
CA LEU A 212 16.44 -2.70 -30.08
C LEU A 212 17.76 -2.24 -30.73
N ASN A 213 18.68 -1.73 -29.92
CA ASN A 213 20.06 -1.47 -30.35
C ASN A 213 20.98 -2.51 -29.71
N HIS A 214 21.85 -3.15 -30.51
CA HIS A 214 22.78 -4.17 -30.02
C HIS A 214 24.23 -3.70 -30.12
N LEU A 215 25.05 -3.96 -29.10
CA LEU A 215 26.50 -3.81 -29.18
C LEU A 215 27.14 -5.20 -29.27
N MET A 216 27.67 -5.54 -30.45
CA MET A 216 28.43 -6.78 -30.64
C MET A 216 29.88 -6.54 -30.21
N LEU A 217 30.28 -7.12 -29.08
CA LEU A 217 31.69 -7.24 -28.73
C LEU A 217 32.33 -8.30 -29.63
N LYS A 218 33.01 -7.86 -30.70
CA LYS A 218 33.88 -8.76 -31.46
C LYS A 218 35.07 -9.11 -30.59
N ASN A 219 35.12 -10.34 -30.09
CA ASN A 219 36.37 -10.91 -29.59
C ASN A 219 37.32 -10.99 -30.78
N ILE A 220 38.32 -10.10 -30.79
CA ILE A 220 39.47 -10.19 -31.69
C ILE A 220 40.30 -11.36 -31.16
N GLN A 221 40.29 -12.47 -31.90
CA GLN A 221 41.28 -13.55 -31.78
C GLN A 221 42.37 -13.28 -32.82
#